data_AF-A0A2R9SRA5-F1
#
_entry.id   AF-A0A2R9SRA5-F1
#
_cell.length_a   1.000
_cell.length_b   1.000
_cell.length_c   1.000
_cell.angle_alpha   90.00
_cell.angle_beta   90.00
_cell.angle_gamma   90.00
#
_symmetry.space_group_name_H-M   'P 1'
#
loop_
_entity.id
_entity.type
_entity.pdbx_description
1 polymer ?
#
loop_
_entity_poly.entity_id
_entity_poly.type
_entity_poly.pdbx_seq_one_letter_code
_entity_poly.pdbx_strand_id
1 'polypeptide(L)'
;MEPILSIHNLSKSFMLHNLDKHIKAIDRVDFELQEGEFVGITGKSGSGKSTILKSIYRTYVNQRRQHLVHLEEIRPDEFSRGIGTGNGLFAET
;
A
#
# COMPACT_ATOMS: atom_id res chain seq x y z
N MET A 1 2.05 9.80 -20.13
CA MET A 1 2.32 8.38 -19.84
C MET A 1 1.34 7.99 -18.76
N GLU A 2 0.75 6.80 -18.86
CA GLU A 2 -0.14 6.27 -17.82
C GLU A 2 0.73 5.67 -16.70
N PRO A 3 0.41 5.93 -15.41
CA PRO A 3 1.15 5.33 -14.31
C PRO A 3 0.96 3.81 -14.28
N ILE A 4 2.00 3.08 -13.88
CA ILE A 4 1.93 1.62 -13.67
C ILE A 4 1.26 1.27 -12.34
N LEU A 5 1.22 2.22 -11.41
CA LEU A 5 0.49 2.12 -10.16
C LEU A 5 -0.02 3.51 -9.79
N SER A 6 -1.33 3.62 -9.60
CA SER A 6 -1.95 4.78 -8.98
C SER A 6 -2.66 4.39 -7.69
N ILE A 7 -2.34 5.10 -6.61
CA ILE A 7 -2.96 4.94 -5.31
C ILE A 7 -3.64 6.25 -4.95
N HIS A 8 -4.95 6.17 -4.75
CA HIS A 8 -5.74 7.31 -4.31
C HIS A 8 -6.48 6.98 -3.02
N ASN A 9 -6.43 7.90 -2.06
CA ASN A 9 -7.18 7.87 -0.80
C ASN A 9 -6.96 6.58 0.03
N LEU A 10 -5.77 5.99 -0.02
CA LEU A 10 -5.47 4.74 0.68
C LEU A 10 -5.50 4.95 2.20
N SER A 11 -6.49 4.34 2.85
CA SER A 11 -6.72 4.45 4.29
C SER A 11 -6.85 3.07 4.92
N LYS A 12 -6.25 2.86 6.10
CA LYS A 12 -6.35 1.61 6.85
C LYS A 12 -6.45 1.89 8.34
N SER A 13 -7.43 1.25 8.98
CA SER A 13 -7.57 1.21 10.43
C SER A 13 -7.54 -0.22 10.95
N PHE A 14 -7.01 -0.40 12.15
CA PHE A 14 -6.99 -1.66 12.87
C PHE A 14 -7.81 -1.55 14.15
N MET A 15 -8.46 -2.65 14.51
CA MET A 15 -9.11 -2.77 15.81
C MET A 15 -8.15 -3.39 16.83
N LEU A 16 -7.87 -2.65 17.90
CA LEU A 16 -7.22 -3.18 19.07
C LEU A 16 -8.28 -3.72 20.02
N HIS A 17 -8.58 -5.01 19.92
CA HIS A 17 -9.61 -5.68 20.71
C HIS A 17 -9.43 -5.52 22.23
N ASN A 18 -8.18 -5.53 22.71
CA ASN A 18 -7.88 -5.41 24.14
C ASN A 18 -8.15 -4.01 24.71
N LEU A 19 -8.24 -3.00 23.84
CA LEU A 19 -8.44 -1.60 24.23
C LEU A 19 -9.77 -1.05 23.71
N ASP A 20 -10.59 -1.90 23.08
CA ASP A 20 -11.80 -1.54 22.33
C ASP A 20 -11.64 -0.26 21.49
N LYS A 21 -10.50 -0.16 20.79
CA LYS A 21 -10.09 1.07 20.11
C LYS A 21 -9.71 0.83 18.66
N HIS A 22 -10.22 1.69 17.79
CA HIS A 22 -9.74 1.82 16.42
C HIS A 22 -8.47 2.67 16.38
N ILE A 23 -7.41 2.14 15.76
CA ILE A 23 -6.21 2.90 15.41
C ILE A 23 -6.18 3.05 13.90
N LYS A 24 -6.11 4.30 13.45
CA LYS A 24 -5.84 4.63 12.05
C LYS A 24 -4.33 4.48 11.80
N ALA A 25 -3.94 3.50 10.98
CA ALA A 25 -2.54 3.24 10.67
C ALA A 25 -2.05 4.07 9.48
N ILE A 26 -2.91 4.28 8.48
CA ILE A 26 -2.67 5.21 7.37
C ILE A 26 -3.98 5.95 7.07
N ASP A 27 -3.85 7.23 6.73
CA ASP A 27 -4.97 8.13 6.43
C ASP A 27 -4.71 8.81 5.09
N ARG A 28 -5.55 8.53 4.09
CA ARG A 28 -5.54 9.20 2.79
C ARG A 28 -4.15 9.33 2.17
N VAL A 29 -3.54 8.19 1.88
CA VAL A 29 -2.27 8.14 1.15
C VAL A 29 -2.56 8.19 -0.35
N ASP A 30 -1.94 9.15 -1.02
CA ASP A 30 -2.02 9.37 -2.46
C ASP A 30 -0.61 9.35 -3.06
N PHE A 31 -0.36 8.49 -4.05
CA PHE A 31 0.87 8.52 -4.86
C PHE A 31 0.71 7.74 -6.17
N GLU A 32 1.57 8.05 -7.13
CA GLU A 32 1.68 7.37 -8.42
C GLU A 32 3.10 6.85 -8.61
N LEU A 33 3.25 5.81 -9.42
CA LEU A 33 4.54 5.26 -9.86
C LEU A 33 4.50 5.16 -11.38
N GLN A 34 5.44 5.82 -12.05
CA GLN A 34 5.61 5.70 -13.50
C GLN A 34 6.51 4.51 -13.85
N GLU A 35 6.48 4.10 -15.11
CA GLU A 35 7.44 3.12 -15.63
C GLU A 35 8.88 3.67 -15.54
N GLY A 36 9.80 2.86 -15.04
CA GLY A 36 11.21 3.22 -14.81
C GLY A 36 11.48 3.92 -13.48
N GLU A 37 10.45 4.18 -12.66
CA GLU A 37 10.61 4.87 -11.39
C GLU A 37 10.77 3.92 -10.18
N PHE A 38 11.35 4.48 -9.13
CA PHE A 38 11.43 3.86 -7.82
C PHE A 38 10.77 4.76 -6.78
N VAL A 39 9.89 4.18 -5.97
CA VAL A 39 9.29 4.87 -4.82
C VAL A 39 9.83 4.24 -3.53
N GLY A 40 10.48 5.08 -2.72
CA GLY A 40 10.95 4.73 -1.39
C GLY A 40 10.00 5.27 -0.32
N ILE A 41 9.50 4.41 0.57
CA ILE A 41 8.67 4.82 1.71
C ILE A 41 9.54 4.85 2.97
N THR A 42 9.76 6.05 3.52
CA THR A 42 10.54 6.27 4.75
C THR A 42 9.71 6.90 5.87
N GLY A 43 10.18 6.77 7.12
CA GLY A 43 9.49 7.28 8.30
C GLY A 43 9.81 6.50 9.57
N LYS A 44 9.41 7.03 10.73
CA LYS A 44 9.63 6.41 12.05
C LYS A 44 8.98 5.03 12.15
N SER A 45 9.44 4.20 13.09
CA SER A 45 8.73 2.96 13.44
C SER A 45 7.28 3.26 13.82
N GLY A 46 6.34 2.44 13.32
CA GLY A 46 4.91 2.63 13.54
C GLY A 46 4.21 3.65 12.63
N SER A 47 4.89 4.31 11.69
CA SER A 47 4.28 5.32 10.81
C SER A 47 3.38 4.77 9.68
N GLY A 48 3.19 3.45 9.60
CA GLY A 48 2.31 2.83 8.59
C GLY A 48 3.00 2.35 7.31
N LYS A 49 4.33 2.41 7.18
CA LYS A 49 5.09 1.98 5.98
C LYS A 49 4.72 0.56 5.52
N SER A 50 4.85 -0.42 6.42
CA SER A 50 4.49 -1.82 6.12
C SER A 50 2.98 -1.99 5.89
N THR A 51 2.15 -1.09 6.43
CA THR A 51 0.70 -1.09 6.17
C THR A 51 0.38 -0.64 4.76
N ILE A 52 1.12 0.33 4.21
CA ILE A 52 1.00 0.73 2.80
C ILE A 52 1.37 -0.46 1.91
N LEU A 53 2.57 -1.02 2.09
CA LEU A 53 3.04 -2.17 1.29
C LEU A 53 2.08 -3.36 1.35
N LYS A 54 1.63 -3.74 2.55
CA LYS A 54 0.70 -4.87 2.72
C LYS A 54 -0.67 -4.62 2.11
N SER A 55 -1.12 -3.37 2.05
CA SER A 55 -2.37 -2.99 1.38
C SER A 55 -2.23 -3.10 -0.14
N ILE A 56 -1.08 -2.68 -0.70
CA ILE A 56 -0.76 -2.79 -2.13
C ILE A 56 -0.66 -4.24 -2.56
N TYR A 57 0.09 -5.06 -1.80
CA TYR A 57 0.21 -6.50 -2.05
C TYR A 57 -1.04 -7.30 -1.69
N ARG A 58 -2.10 -6.65 -1.22
CA ARG A 58 -3.37 -7.28 -0.81
C ARG A 58 -3.19 -8.46 0.15
N THR A 59 -2.22 -8.37 1.06
CA THR A 59 -1.87 -9.45 2.00
C THR A 59 -2.67 -9.40 3.30
N TYR A 60 -3.45 -8.34 3.53
CA TYR A 60 -4.40 -8.31 4.63
C TYR A 60 -5.58 -9.24 4.34
N VAL A 61 -5.77 -10.25 5.19
CA VAL A 61 -6.97 -11.10 5.15
C VAL A 61 -8.21 -10.21 5.31
N ASN A 62 -9.22 -10.43 4.49
CA ASN A 62 -10.49 -9.69 4.50
C ASN A 62 -11.11 -9.72 5.90
N GLN A 63 -11.00 -8.62 6.65
CA GLN A 63 -11.82 -8.39 7.83
C GLN A 63 -13.08 -7.65 7.41
N ARG A 64 -14.24 -8.09 7.89
CA ARG A 64 -15.61 -7.72 7.42
C ARG A 64 -15.95 -6.20 7.42
N ARG A 65 -15.03 -5.32 7.78
CA ARG A 65 -15.17 -3.86 7.76
C ARG A 65 -13.89 -3.14 7.32
N GLN A 66 -13.31 -3.56 6.21
CA GLN A 66 -12.26 -2.80 5.56
C GLN A 66 -12.92 -1.81 4.59
N HIS A 67 -12.70 -0.52 4.78
CA HIS A 67 -12.95 0.47 3.73
C HIS A 67 -12.07 0.06 2.55
N LEU A 68 -12.71 -0.51 1.52
CA LEU A 68 -12.07 -0.84 0.26
C LEU A 68 -11.66 0.46 -0.40
N VAL A 69 -10.37 0.58 -0.65
CA VAL A 69 -9.78 1.64 -1.46
C VAL A 69 -9.88 1.20 -2.91
N HIS A 70 -10.20 2.14 -3.79
CA HIS A 70 -10.15 1.92 -5.23
C HIS A 70 -8.67 1.74 -5.61
N LEU A 71 -8.24 0.48 -5.66
CA LEU A 71 -7.01 0.12 -6.36
C LEU A 71 -7.46 -0.10 -7.80
N GLU A 72 -7.10 0.79 -8.71
CA GLU A 72 -7.12 0.41 -10.12
C GLU A 72 -6.19 -0.80 -10.24
N GLU A 73 -6.76 -1.93 -10.67
CA GLU A 73 -6.13 -3.24 -10.55
C GLU A 73 -4.75 -3.23 -11.22
N ILE A 74 -3.71 -3.40 -10.41
CA ILE A 74 -2.41 -3.85 -10.93
C ILE A 74 -2.67 -5.19 -11.58
N ARG A 75 -2.46 -5.28 -12.90
CA ARG A 75 -2.51 -6.55 -13.61
C ARG A 75 -1.47 -7.49 -12.99
N PRO A 76 -1.85 -8.65 -12.43
CA PRO A 76 -0.94 -9.51 -11.64
C PRO A 76 0.34 -9.94 -12.40
N ASP A 77 0.27 -9.97 -13.72
CA ASP A 77 1.35 -10.29 -14.66
C ASP A 77 2.41 -9.18 -14.82
N GLU A 78 2.14 -7.96 -14.38
CA GLU A 78 3.11 -6.85 -14.44
C GLU A 78 4.02 -6.79 -13.20
N PHE A 79 3.52 -7.19 -12.04
CA PHE A 79 4.30 -7.16 -10.80
C PHE A 79 5.44 -8.19 -10.79
N SER A 80 5.19 -9.39 -11.32
CA SER A 80 6.19 -10.46 -11.39
C SER A 80 7.26 -10.24 -12.46
N ARG A 81 7.02 -9.35 -13.44
CA ARG A 81 8.04 -8.86 -14.39
C ARG A 81 8.89 -7.71 -13.82
N GLY A 82 8.34 -6.90 -12.91
CA GLY A 82 9.01 -5.73 -12.32
C GLY A 82 10.27 -6.02 -11.50
N ILE A 83 10.33 -7.19 -10.85
CA ILE A 83 11.46 -7.63 -10.00
C ILE A 83 12.77 -7.90 -10.79
N GLY A 84 12.77 -7.70 -12.11
CA GLY A 84 13.96 -7.76 -12.97
C GLY A 84 14.10 -6.65 -14.02
N THR A 85 13.17 -5.68 -14.09
CA THR A 85 13.13 -4.65 -15.15
C THR A 85 13.44 -3.23 -14.67
N GLY A 86 13.74 -3.02 -13.38
CA GLY A 86 14.12 -1.70 -12.86
C GLY A 86 12.95 -0.85 -12.33
N ASN A 87 11.79 -1.45 -12.04
CA ASN A 87 10.69 -0.81 -11.31
C ASN A 87 10.60 -1.43 -9.91
N GLY A 88 10.43 -0.63 -8.85
CA GLY A 88 10.35 -1.18 -7.50
C GLY A 88 9.77 -0.27 -6.44
N LEU A 89 9.01 -0.88 -5.52
CA LEU A 89 8.48 -0.25 -4.31
C LEU A 89 9.17 -0.88 -3.10
N PHE A 90 9.93 -0.07 -2.36
CA PHE A 90 10.69 -0.53 -1.19
C PHE A 90 10.31 0.27 0.05
N ALA A 91 10.20 -0.42 1.19
CA ALA A 91 10.17 0.20 2.50
C ALA A 91 11.16 -0.52 3.43
N GLU A 92 12.16 0.21 3.90
CA GLU A 92 13.02 -0.26 4.99
C GLU A 92 12.27 -0.11 6.31
N THR A 93 12.38 -1.11 7.19
CA THR A 93 11.77 -1.10 8.53
C THR A 93 12.82 -0.81 9.58
#